data_AF-A0A5Q0EM13-F1
#
_entry.id   AF-A0A5Q0EM13-F1
#
_cell.length_a   1.000
_cell.length_b   1.000
_cell.length_c   1.000
_cell.angle_alpha   90.00
_cell.angle_beta   90.00
_cell.angle_gamma   90.00
#
_symmetry.space_group_name_H-M   'P 1'
#
loop_
_entity.id
_entity.type
_entity.pdbx_description
1 polymer ?
#
loop_
_entity_poly.entity_id
_entity_poly.type
_entity_poly.pdbx_seq_one_letter_code
_entity_poly.pdbx_strand_id
1 'polypeptide(L)' 'MPTSVALSPHFEAFIRQPLDSGRFNNVSEVIRNLAALKTEMQSSTNSLFAI' A
#
# COMPACT_ATOMS: atom_id res chain seq x y z
N MET A 1 7.02 -10.40 13.18
CA MET A 1 6.89 -9.25 14.10
C MET A 1 5.74 -8.37 13.60
N PRO A 2 4.68 -8.10 14.38
CA PRO A 2 3.62 -7.19 13.96
C PRO A 2 4.14 -5.74 13.95
N THR A 3 3.92 -5.03 12.86
CA THR A 3 4.31 -3.62 12.73
C THR A 3 3.07 -2.76 12.98
N SER A 4 3.15 -1.86 13.96
CA SER A 4 2.11 -0.87 14.23
C SER A 4 2.44 0.43 13.50
N VAL A 5 1.48 0.97 12.75
CA VAL A 5 1.63 2.21 11.99
C VAL A 5 0.39 3.07 12.20
N ALA A 6 0.59 4.37 12.46
CA ALA A 6 -0.49 5.34 12.50
C ALA A 6 -0.75 5.89 11.10
N LEU A 7 -2.01 5.91 10.67
CA LEU A 7 -2.42 6.44 9.37
C LEU A 7 -3.29 7.67 9.58
N SER A 8 -3.21 8.61 8.63
CA SER A 8 -4.12 9.76 8.59
C SER A 8 -5.55 9.29 8.25
N PRO A 9 -6.61 9.97 8.75
CA PRO A 9 -8.01 9.58 8.49
C PRO A 9 -8.36 9.40 7.01
N HIS A 10 -7.69 10.15 6.12
CA HIS A 10 -7.84 10.00 4.67
C HIS A 10 -7.49 8.59 4.18
N PHE A 11 -6.39 8.01 4.69
CA PHE A 11 -5.95 6.67 4.29
C PHE A 11 -6.79 5.58 4.95
N GLU A 12 -7.31 5.79 6.15
CA GLU A 12 -8.25 4.84 6.76
C GLU A 12 -9.53 4.69 5.92
N ALA A 13 -10.10 5.80 5.45
CA ALA A 13 -11.27 5.77 4.58
C ALA A 13 -10.98 5.03 3.26
N PHE A 14 -9.80 5.27 2.67
CA PHE A 14 -9.37 4.58 1.46
C PHE A 14 -9.19 3.06 1.66
N ILE A 15 -8.65 2.63 2.81
CA ILE A 15 -8.43 1.21 3.13
C ILE A 15 -9.75 0.49 3.40
N ARG A 16 -10.75 1.16 3.98
CA ARG A 16 -12.07 0.57 4.25
C ARG A 16 -12.83 0.19 2.99
N GLN A 17 -12.80 1.02 1.95
CA GLN A 17 -13.53 0.77 0.71
C GLN A 17 -13.25 -0.63 0.09
N PRO A 18 -12.00 -1.07 -0.10
CA PRO A 18 -11.72 -2.39 -0.64
C PRO A 18 -11.86 -3.53 0.39
N LEU A 19 -11.81 -3.26 1.71
CA LEU A 19 -12.16 -4.23 2.75
C LEU A 19 -13.66 -4.55 2.73
N ASP A 20 -14.50 -3.51 2.69
CA ASP A 20 -15.96 -3.64 2.66
C ASP A 20 -16.44 -4.30 1.36
N SER A 21 -15.69 -4.12 0.26
CA SER A 21 -15.94 -4.82 -1.01
C SER A 21 -15.63 -6.33 -0.96
N GLY A 22 -15.01 -6.83 0.11
CA GLY A 22 -14.57 -8.23 0.23
C GLY A 22 -13.34 -8.58 -0.61
N ARG A 23 -12.71 -7.61 -1.28
CA ARG A 23 -11.51 -7.81 -2.09
C ARG A 23 -10.28 -8.18 -1.25
N PHE A 24 -10.22 -7.70 -0.01
CA PHE A 24 -9.16 -8.03 0.94
C PHE A 24 -9.76 -8.47 2.27
N ASN A 25 -9.10 -9.42 2.94
CA ASN A 25 -9.56 -9.93 4.23
C ASN A 25 -9.04 -9.10 5.41
N ASN A 26 -7.93 -8.39 5.24
CA ASN A 26 -7.32 -7.60 6.29
C ASN A 26 -6.58 -6.37 5.76
N VAL A 27 -6.44 -5.38 6.64
CA VAL A 27 -5.71 -4.12 6.37
C VAL A 27 -4.27 -4.39 5.94
N SER A 28 -3.60 -5.39 6.51
CA SER A 28 -2.20 -5.68 6.19
C SER A 28 -2.01 -6.14 4.74
N GLU A 29 -2.98 -6.85 4.14
CA GLU A 29 -2.99 -7.22 2.73
C GLU A 29 -3.18 -5.99 1.83
N VAL A 30 -4.07 -5.07 2.21
CA VAL A 30 -4.26 -3.80 1.49
C VAL A 30 -2.94 -3.02 1.45
N ILE A 31 -2.30 -2.88 2.62
CA ILE A 31 -1.03 -2.14 2.75
C ILE A 31 0.10 -2.83 1.98
N ARG A 32 0.19 -4.17 2.00
CA ARG A 32 1.21 -4.90 1.23
C ARG A 32 1.05 -4.72 -0.28
N ASN A 33 -0.17 -4.79 -0.80
CA ASN A 33 -0.42 -4.57 -2.22
C ASN A 33 -0.11 -3.13 -2.63
N LEU A 34 -0.45 -2.15 -1.78
CA LEU A 34 -0.13 -0.75 -2.02
C LEU A 34 1.39 -0.49 -2.01
N ALA A 35 2.10 -1.11 -1.08
CA ALA A 35 3.56 -1.02 -1.01
C ALA A 35 4.23 -1.67 -2.22
N ALA A 36 3.72 -2.80 -2.71
CA ALA A 36 4.22 -3.45 -3.92
C ALA A 36 4.10 -2.54 -5.15
N LEU A 37 2.95 -1.89 -5.34
CA LEU A 37 2.74 -0.90 -6.41
C LEU A 37 3.74 0.27 -6.32
N LYS A 38 3.96 0.79 -5.11
CA LYS A 38 4.92 1.88 -4.89
C LYS A 38 6.35 1.47 -5.23
N THR A 39 6.76 0.25 -4.86
CA THR A 39 8.10 -0.27 -5.16
C THR A 39 8.31 -0.46 -6.66
N GLU A 40 7.30 -0.93 -7.40
CA GLU A 40 7.36 -1.06 -8.85
C GLU A 40 7.58 0.31 -9.54
N MET A 41 6.85 1.34 -9.10
CA MET A 41 7.06 2.71 -9.60
C MET A 41 8.45 3.26 -9.26
N GLN A 42 8.96 2.96 -8.06
CA GLN A 42 10.28 3.43 -7.61
C GLN A 42 11.43 2.76 -8.35
N SER A 43 11.27 1.47 -8.72
CA SER A 43 12.27 0.73 -9.50
C SER A 43 12.43 1.35 -10.89
N SER A 44 11.34 1.77 -11.52
CA SER A 44 11.35 2.34 -12.88
C SER A 44 12.01 3.72 -12.95
N THR A 45 11.90 4.50 -11.87
CA THR A 45 12.58 5.81 -11.78
C THR A 45 14.08 5.65 -11.55
N ASN A 46 14.51 4.68 -10.74
CA ASN A 46 15.93 4.50 -10.43
C ASN A 46 16.73 4.00 -11.66
N SER A 47 16.11 3.20 -12.53
CA SER A 47 16.73 2.79 -13.80
C SER A 47 16.88 3.93 -14.82
N LEU A 48 16.09 5.01 -14.70
CA LEU A 48 16.17 6.17 -15.59
C LEU A 48 17.33 7.13 -15.23
N PHE A 49 17.78 7.11 -13.96
CA PHE A 49 18.89 7.92 -13.46
C PHE A 49 20.21 7.13 -13.36
N ALA A 50 20.24 5.88 -13.86
CA ALA A 50 21.42 4.99 -13.80
C ALA A 50 22.34 5.10 -15.04
N ILE A 51 22.22 6.15 -15.86
CA ILE A 51 23.07 6.48 -17.02
C ILE A 51 23.82 7.78 -16.70
#